data_AF-A0AAE6NXP2-F1
#
_entry.id   AF-A0AAE6NXP2-F1
#
_cell.length_a   1.000
_cell.length_b   1.000
_cell.length_c   1.000
_cell.angle_alpha   90.00
_cell.angle_beta   90.00
_cell.angle_gamma   90.00
#
_symmetry.space_group_name_H-M   'P 1'
#
loop_
_entity.id
_entity.type
_entity.pdbx_description
1 polymer ?
#
loop_
_entity_poly.entity_id
_entity_poly.type
_entity_poly.pdbx_seq_one_letter_code
_entity_poly.pdbx_strand_id
1 'polypeptide(L)'
;MRVSPPDLKSNTTARIMSIAAIRARMSMLSVAYSARLGAVNMHDVHSAVDRITSVFGRDHDLAQEMLGFVARLPELRRHVPDLAEAGDRLIRAVERTTWPDADGRADIHG
;
A
#
# COMPACT_ATOMS: atom_id res chain seq x y z
N MET A 1 41.77 -8.22 3.95
CA MET A 1 40.55 -7.82 3.20
C MET A 1 39.66 -7.04 4.18
N ARG A 2 39.76 -5.70 4.19
CA ARG A 2 38.97 -4.84 5.09
C ARG A 2 37.61 -4.61 4.43
N VAL A 3 36.54 -5.14 5.02
CA VAL A 3 35.17 -4.74 4.68
C VAL A 3 35.04 -3.27 5.09
N SER A 4 34.80 -2.40 4.12
CA SER A 4 34.61 -0.98 4.37
C SER A 4 33.33 -0.77 5.20
N PRO A 5 33.31 0.20 6.14
CA PRO A 5 32.16 0.47 7.01
C PRO A 5 30.88 1.10 6.40
N PRO A 6 30.78 1.57 5.13
CA PRO A 6 29.53 2.15 4.62
C PRO A 6 28.44 1.11 4.29
N ASP A 7 28.79 -0.15 4.05
CA ASP A 7 27.83 -1.18 3.60
C ASP A 7 26.82 -1.60 4.68
N LEU A 8 27.21 -1.56 5.96
CA LEU A 8 26.33 -1.92 7.09
C LEU A 8 25.18 -0.92 7.27
N LYS A 9 25.47 0.39 7.22
CA LYS A 9 24.46 1.45 7.39
C LYS A 9 23.47 1.49 6.23
N SER A 10 23.96 1.23 5.02
CA SER A 10 23.13 1.17 3.81
C SER A 10 22.15 -0.01 3.85
N ASN A 11 22.61 -1.19 4.28
CA ASN A 11 21.76 -2.37 4.43
C ASN A 11 20.69 -2.21 5.53
N THR A 12 21.03 -1.61 6.67
CA THR A 12 20.06 -1.32 7.73
C THR A 12 18.97 -0.35 7.26
N THR A 13 19.35 0.73 6.56
CA THR A 13 18.39 1.72 6.05
C THR A 13 17.45 1.11 5.01
N ALA A 14 18.00 0.33 4.08
CA ALA A 14 17.20 -0.40 3.08
C ALA A 14 16.20 -1.36 3.74
N ARG A 15 16.62 -2.13 4.76
CA ARG A 15 15.71 -3.02 5.51
C ARG A 15 14.60 -2.27 6.23
N ILE A 16 14.92 -1.15 6.88
CA ILE A 16 13.91 -0.33 7.58
C ILE A 16 12.89 0.19 6.58
N MET A 17 13.33 0.68 5.42
CA MET A 17 12.44 1.14 4.34
C MET A 17 11.58 -0.01 3.81
N SER A 18 12.13 -1.21 3.60
CA SER A 18 11.35 -2.39 3.18
C SER A 18 10.28 -2.77 4.20
N ILE A 19 10.60 -2.76 5.50
CA ILE A 19 9.63 -3.04 6.56
C ILE A 19 8.54 -1.95 6.62
N ALA A 20 8.91 -0.69 6.43
CA ALA A 20 7.96 0.42 6.38
C ALA A 20 7.00 0.28 5.19
N ALA A 21 7.52 -0.07 4.01
CA ALA A 21 6.74 -0.29 2.80
C ALA A 21 5.78 -1.49 2.91
N ILE A 22 6.22 -2.59 3.54
CA ILE A 22 5.35 -3.73 3.85
C ILE A 22 4.22 -3.30 4.80
N ARG A 23 4.56 -2.61 5.90
CA ARG A 23 3.55 -2.15 6.87
C ARG A 23 2.53 -1.18 6.26
N ALA A 24 2.97 -0.29 5.38
CA ALA A 24 2.08 0.62 4.66
C ALA A 24 1.08 -0.15 3.79
N ARG A 25 1.55 -1.11 2.98
CA ARG A 25 0.70 -1.98 2.17
C ARG A 25 -0.29 -2.79 3.02
N MET A 26 0.18 -3.40 4.11
CA MET A 26 -0.71 -4.16 5.03
C MET A 26 -1.78 -3.27 5.68
N SER A 27 -1.47 -2.01 5.96
CA SER A 27 -2.46 -1.05 6.50
C SER A 27 -3.53 -0.74 5.45
N MET A 28 -3.14 -0.56 4.20
CA MET A 28 -4.08 -0.37 3.09
C MET A 28 -4.99 -1.59 2.89
N LEU A 29 -4.41 -2.80 2.92
CA LEU A 29 -5.16 -4.05 2.83
C LEU A 29 -6.15 -4.19 3.99
N SER A 30 -5.74 -3.86 5.21
CA SER A 30 -6.64 -3.87 6.37
C SER A 30 -7.87 -2.99 6.14
N VAL A 31 -7.68 -1.76 5.65
CA VAL A 31 -8.79 -0.86 5.32
C VAL A 31 -9.66 -1.44 4.21
N ALA A 32 -9.03 -2.00 3.17
CA ALA A 32 -9.72 -2.57 2.03
C ALA A 32 -10.64 -3.75 2.42
N TYR A 33 -10.15 -4.67 3.25
CA TYR A 33 -10.97 -5.77 3.76
C TYR A 33 -12.08 -5.28 4.70
N SER A 34 -11.81 -4.30 5.56
CA SER A 34 -12.87 -3.67 6.36
C SER A 34 -13.94 -3.02 5.49
N ALA A 35 -13.57 -2.41 4.35
CA ALA A 35 -14.52 -1.85 3.39
C ALA A 35 -15.41 -2.94 2.76
N ARG A 36 -14.83 -4.08 2.37
CA ARG A 36 -15.60 -5.23 1.87
C ARG A 36 -16.61 -5.77 2.88
N LEU A 37 -16.30 -5.69 4.17
CA LEU A 37 -17.18 -6.12 5.25
C LEU A 37 -18.15 -5.03 5.72
N GLY A 38 -18.10 -3.82 5.15
CA GLY A 38 -18.90 -2.67 5.60
C GLY A 38 -18.50 -2.13 6.98
N ALA A 39 -17.33 -2.50 7.50
CA ALA A 39 -16.88 -2.23 8.87
C ALA A 39 -15.74 -1.20 8.93
N VAL A 40 -15.81 -0.14 8.12
CA VAL A 40 -14.73 0.85 8.01
C VAL A 40 -14.64 1.73 9.26
N ASN A 41 -13.49 1.69 9.92
CA ASN A 41 -13.12 2.56 11.02
C ASN A 41 -12.30 3.75 10.49
N MET A 42 -12.75 4.98 10.78
CA MET A 42 -12.07 6.20 10.33
C MET A 42 -10.67 6.38 10.93
N HIS A 43 -10.42 5.87 12.13
CA HIS A 43 -9.10 5.90 12.73
C HIS A 43 -8.09 5.09 11.91
N ASP A 44 -8.48 3.87 11.51
CA ASP A 44 -7.63 2.97 10.72
C ASP A 44 -7.40 3.55 9.32
N VAL A 45 -8.42 4.18 8.74
CA VAL A 45 -8.32 4.90 7.46
C VAL A 45 -7.28 6.02 7.53
N HIS A 46 -7.35 6.91 8.52
CA HIS A 46 -6.38 8.00 8.66
C HIS A 46 -4.97 7.48 8.94
N SER A 47 -4.84 6.48 9.82
CA SER A 47 -3.56 5.83 10.12
C SER A 47 -2.92 5.20 8.87
N ALA A 48 -3.73 4.60 8.00
CA ALA A 48 -3.26 4.05 6.73
C ALA A 48 -2.85 5.16 5.73
N VAL A 49 -3.61 6.25 5.62
CA VAL A 49 -3.25 7.41 4.77
C VAL A 49 -1.89 7.98 5.20
N ASP A 50 -1.73 8.27 6.48
CA ASP A 50 -0.49 8.86 7.01
C ASP A 50 0.70 7.94 6.74
N ARG A 51 0.53 6.63 6.97
CA ARG A 51 1.60 5.65 6.75
C ARG A 51 1.95 5.52 5.27
N ILE A 52 0.97 5.48 4.37
CA ILE A 52 1.22 5.35 2.93
C ILE A 52 1.88 6.60 2.38
N THR A 53 1.35 7.79 2.70
CA THR A 53 1.89 9.06 2.21
C THR A 53 3.28 9.35 2.77
N SER A 54 3.56 8.96 4.02
CA SER A 54 4.89 9.09 4.63
C SER A 54 5.93 8.18 3.97
N VAL A 55 5.55 6.95 3.63
CA VAL A 55 6.50 5.94 3.11
C VAL A 55 6.72 6.07 1.60
N PHE A 56 5.66 6.28 0.83
CA PHE A 56 5.71 6.29 -0.63
C PHE A 56 5.67 7.70 -1.25
N GLY A 57 5.30 8.72 -0.46
CA GLY A 57 5.01 10.05 -0.99
C GLY A 57 3.58 10.16 -1.52
N ARG A 58 3.10 11.41 -1.68
CA ARG A 58 1.72 11.69 -2.13
C ARG A 58 1.49 11.33 -3.59
N ASP A 59 2.53 11.39 -4.42
CA ASP A 59 2.40 11.18 -5.88
C ASP A 59 2.45 9.70 -6.28
N HIS A 60 2.70 8.80 -5.32
CA HIS A 60 2.70 7.37 -5.56
C HIS A 60 1.28 6.82 -5.73
N ASP A 61 1.10 5.85 -6.63
CA ASP A 61 -0.21 5.24 -6.95
C ASP A 61 -1.00 4.81 -5.70
N LEU A 62 -0.36 4.12 -4.75
CA LEU A 62 -0.99 3.72 -3.49
C LEU A 62 -1.53 4.91 -2.69
N ALA A 63 -0.82 6.03 -2.66
CA ALA A 63 -1.27 7.23 -1.97
C ALA A 63 -2.47 7.86 -2.68
N GLN A 64 -2.43 7.94 -4.01
CA GLN A 64 -3.54 8.46 -4.81
C GLN A 64 -4.81 7.62 -4.66
N GLU A 65 -4.68 6.29 -4.73
CA GLU A 65 -5.81 5.37 -4.56
C GLU A 65 -6.41 5.47 -3.15
N MET A 66 -5.56 5.54 -2.12
CA MET A 66 -6.01 5.70 -0.74
C MET A 66 -6.70 7.06 -0.51
N LEU A 67 -6.15 8.16 -1.04
CA LEU A 67 -6.76 9.49 -0.94
C LEU A 67 -8.09 9.55 -1.71
N GLY A 68 -8.16 8.95 -2.89
CA GLY A 68 -9.38 8.86 -3.68
C GLY A 68 -10.47 7.98 -3.03
N PHE A 69 -10.08 6.97 -2.27
CA PHE A 69 -10.99 6.22 -1.40
C PHE A 69 -11.55 7.10 -0.28
N VAL A 70 -10.70 7.83 0.43
CA VAL A 70 -11.12 8.71 1.53
C VAL A 70 -12.07 9.81 1.04
N ALA A 71 -11.77 10.44 -0.10
CA ALA A 71 -12.62 11.49 -0.66
C ALA A 71 -14.06 11.00 -0.96
N ARG A 72 -14.20 9.75 -1.41
CA ARG A 72 -15.50 9.14 -1.75
C ARG A 72 -16.18 8.44 -0.57
N LEU A 73 -15.47 8.23 0.54
CA LEU A 73 -15.95 7.42 1.66
C LEU A 73 -17.31 7.85 2.23
N PRO A 74 -17.65 9.16 2.37
CA PRO A 74 -18.96 9.58 2.86
C PRO A 74 -20.13 9.09 1.98
N GLU A 75 -19.90 9.00 0.66
CA GLU A 75 -20.89 8.53 -0.31
C GLU A 75 -20.94 7.00 -0.32
N LEU A 76 -19.78 6.34 -0.38
CA LEU A 76 -19.65 4.88 -0.38
C LEU A 76 -20.30 4.23 0.86
N ARG A 77 -20.24 4.88 2.02
CA ARG A 77 -20.87 4.37 3.26
C ARG A 77 -22.39 4.28 3.20
N ARG A 78 -23.05 4.92 2.23
CA ARG A 78 -24.50 4.84 2.03
C ARG A 78 -24.91 3.57 1.28
N HIS A 79 -23.98 2.93 0.58
CA HIS A 79 -24.24 1.73 -0.20
C HIS A 79 -23.09 0.71 -0.05
N VAL A 80 -23.35 -0.34 0.73
CA VAL A 80 -22.35 -1.37 1.07
C VAL A 80 -21.67 -1.99 -0.17
N PRO A 81 -22.39 -2.31 -1.27
CA PRO A 81 -21.75 -2.81 -2.49
C PRO A 81 -20.70 -1.87 -3.09
N ASP A 82 -20.96 -0.56 -3.13
CA ASP A 82 -19.99 0.43 -3.65
C ASP A 82 -18.76 0.51 -2.75
N LEU A 83 -18.96 0.41 -1.43
CA LEU A 83 -17.87 0.37 -0.46
C LEU A 83 -17.01 -0.89 -0.63
N ALA A 84 -17.64 -2.03 -0.90
CA ALA A 84 -16.93 -3.28 -1.17
C ALA A 84 -16.12 -3.20 -2.47
N GLU A 85 -16.70 -2.65 -3.55
CA GLU A 85 -15.98 -2.41 -4.81
C GLU A 85 -14.80 -1.44 -4.63
N ALA A 86 -14.98 -0.40 -3.81
CA ALA A 86 -13.90 0.51 -3.46
C ALA A 86 -12.78 -0.20 -2.67
N GLY A 87 -13.12 -1.14 -1.78
CA GLY A 87 -12.16 -2.03 -1.12
C GLY A 87 -11.41 -2.91 -2.12
N ASP A 88 -12.10 -3.52 -3.08
CA ASP A 88 -11.47 -4.34 -4.12
C ASP A 88 -10.48 -3.53 -4.98
N ARG A 89 -10.79 -2.26 -5.28
CA ARG A 89 -9.85 -1.36 -5.96
C ARG A 89 -8.56 -1.15 -5.17
N LEU A 90 -8.64 -0.96 -3.85
CA LEU A 90 -7.47 -0.81 -3.00
C LEU A 90 -6.61 -2.08 -2.98
N ILE A 91 -7.23 -3.27 -2.93
CA ILE A 91 -6.53 -4.56 -3.00
C ILE A 91 -5.74 -4.64 -4.31
N ARG A 92 -6.40 -4.38 -5.44
CA ARG A 92 -5.76 -4.40 -6.77
C ARG A 92 -4.60 -3.41 -6.87
N ALA A 93 -4.72 -2.23 -6.27
CA ALA A 93 -3.62 -1.26 -6.24
C ALA A 93 -2.40 -1.80 -5.48
N VAL A 94 -2.61 -2.47 -4.34
CA VAL A 94 -1.53 -3.12 -3.58
C VAL A 94 -0.90 -4.25 -4.38
N GLU A 95 -1.70 -5.08 -5.05
CA GLU A 95 -1.20 -6.17 -5.90
C GLU A 95 -0.31 -5.63 -7.02
N ARG A 96 -0.81 -4.67 -7.83
CA ARG A 96 -0.06 -4.06 -8.95
C ARG A 96 1.28 -3.46 -8.54
N THR A 97 1.33 -2.84 -7.35
CA THR A 97 2.55 -2.15 -6.86
C THR A 97 3.49 -3.06 -6.06
N THR A 98 3.11 -4.32 -5.85
CA THR A 98 3.94 -5.32 -5.17
C THR A 98 4.47 -6.37 -6.15
N TRP A 99 3.63 -6.76 -7.12
CA TRP A 99 3.98 -7.59 -8.26
C TRP A 99 3.65 -6.82 -9.55
N PRO A 100 4.53 -5.91 -10.01
CA PRO A 100 4.39 -5.38 -11.36
C PRO A 100 4.40 -6.57 -12.33
N ASP A 101 3.47 -6.57 -13.29
CA ASP A 101 3.24 -7.68 -14.21
C ASP A 101 4.57 -8.24 -14.77
N ALA A 102 4.64 -9.56 -14.85
CA ALA A 102 5.82 -10.34 -15.17
C ALA A 102 6.28 -10.26 -16.64
N ASP A 103 6.01 -9.16 -17.35
CA ASP A 103 6.49 -8.92 -18.72
C ASP A 103 8.00 -8.62 -18.79
N GLY A 104 8.71 -8.70 -17.64
CA GLY A 104 10.16 -8.53 -17.54
C GLY A 104 10.95 -9.76 -17.10
N ARG A 105 10.35 -10.97 -17.02
CA ARG A 105 11.14 -12.21 -16.81
C ARG A 105 11.32 -12.98 -18.12
N ALA A 106 11.94 -12.32 -19.09
CA ALA A 106 12.45 -12.97 -20.30
C ALA A 106 13.89 -13.54 -20.11
N ASP A 107 14.44 -13.49 -18.90
CA ASP A 107 15.83 -13.83 -18.57
C ASP A 107 16.01 -15.13 -17.77
N ILE A 108 14.93 -15.86 -17.49
CA ILE A 108 14.99 -17.26 -17.02
C ILE A 108 14.88 -18.24 -18.20
N HIS A 109 15.75 -18.04 -19.19
CA HIS A 109 16.13 -19.05 -20.18
C HIS A 109 17.66 -19.07 -20.30
N GLY A 110 18.28 -20.16 -19.85
CA GLY A 110 19.72 -20.44 -20.00
C GLY A 110 20.31 -21.14 -18.80
#